data_AF-A0A117LN58-F1
#
_entry.id   AF-A0A117LN58-F1
#
_cell.length_a   1.000
_cell.length_b   1.000
_cell.length_c   1.000
_cell.angle_alpha   90.00
_cell.angle_beta   90.00
_cell.angle_gamma   90.00
#
_symmetry.space_group_name_H-M   'P 1'
#
loop_
_entity.id
_entity.type
_entity.pdbx_description
1 polymer ?
#
loop_
_entity_poly.entity_id
_entity_poly.type
_entity_poly.pdbx_seq_one_letter_code
_entity_poly.pdbx_strand_id
1 'polypeptide(L)'
;LHGEMVAIANFFDLSVRPAPEETIFLSTHEPCSMCLSALAWCGFPKVFYLFGYEETRDDFAMEGDLDILSEIFTTTVPTRENRYFRMISLQRAATNLMNPAFWLDRISSIREAYKALVPLVLSKESSGGGRTF
;
A
#
# COMPACT_ATOMS: atom_id res chain seq x y z
N LEU A 1 -12.93 2.20 -3.25
CA LEU A 1 -12.24 2.95 -2.17
C LEU A 1 -10.99 2.16 -1.81
N HIS A 2 -9.82 2.80 -1.66
CA HIS A 2 -8.57 2.11 -1.34
C HIS A 2 -8.63 1.47 0.05
N GLY A 3 -7.92 0.35 0.24
CA GLY A 3 -7.94 -0.41 1.48
C GLY A 3 -7.45 0.42 2.68
N GLU A 4 -6.48 1.29 2.46
CA GLU A 4 -5.91 2.16 3.47
C GLU A 4 -6.94 3.18 3.98
N MET A 5 -7.74 3.76 3.07
CA MET A 5 -8.80 4.69 3.43
C MET A 5 -9.89 4.01 4.27
N VAL A 6 -10.26 2.78 3.91
CA VAL A 6 -11.22 1.96 4.68
C VAL A 6 -10.64 1.62 6.06
N ALA A 7 -9.38 1.21 6.13
CA ALA A 7 -8.72 0.88 7.39
C ALA A 7 -8.62 2.10 8.33
N ILE A 8 -8.29 3.27 7.79
CA ILE A 8 -8.28 4.55 8.54
C ILE A 8 -9.69 4.84 9.08
N ALA A 9 -10.72 4.82 8.23
CA ALA A 9 -12.09 5.10 8.67
C ALA A 9 -12.53 4.15 9.79
N ASN A 10 -12.35 2.85 9.59
CA ASN A 10 -12.69 1.83 10.58
C ASN A 10 -11.90 2.00 11.89
N PHE A 11 -10.64 2.43 11.83
CA PHE A 11 -9.83 2.70 13.01
C PHE A 11 -10.42 3.86 13.82
N PHE A 12 -10.83 4.95 13.16
CA PHE A 12 -11.43 6.10 13.84
C PHE A 12 -12.85 5.86 14.36
N ASP A 13 -13.54 4.85 13.84
CA ASP A 13 -14.86 4.41 14.32
C ASP A 13 -14.80 3.45 15.53
N LEU A 14 -13.61 3.02 15.96
CA LEU A 14 -13.47 2.16 17.15
C LEU A 14 -13.96 2.87 18.41
N SER A 15 -14.84 2.20 19.16
CA SER A 15 -15.38 2.70 20.43
C SER A 15 -14.31 2.90 21.52
N VAL A 16 -13.28 2.04 21.51
CA VAL A 16 -12.06 2.19 22.31
C VAL A 16 -10.88 2.12 21.34
N ARG A 17 -10.36 3.29 20.99
CA ARG A 17 -9.32 3.46 19.97
C ARG A 17 -7.98 3.83 20.63
N PRO A 18 -6.87 3.10 20.36
CA PRO A 18 -5.55 3.54 20.80
C PRO A 18 -5.14 4.84 20.08
N ALA A 19 -4.14 5.55 20.63
CA ALA A 19 -3.57 6.70 19.93
C ALA A 19 -2.88 6.23 18.63
N PRO A 20 -3.06 6.90 17.47
CA PRO A 20 -2.41 6.50 16.23
C PRO A 20 -0.88 6.38 16.38
N GLU A 21 -0.29 7.23 17.20
CA GLU A 21 1.14 7.28 17.48
C GLU A 21 1.68 6.03 18.21
N GLU A 22 0.79 5.28 18.87
CA GLU A 22 1.11 4.01 19.54
C GLU A 22 0.88 2.79 18.64
N THR A 23 0.50 3.00 17.38
CA THR A 23 0.18 1.94 16.44
C THR A 23 1.14 1.90 15.25
N ILE A 24 1.07 0.80 14.50
CA ILE A 24 1.68 0.69 13.18
C ILE A 24 0.57 0.57 12.14
N PHE A 25 0.76 1.19 10.99
CA PHE A 25 -0.10 0.99 9.84
C PHE A 25 0.49 -0.11 8.96
N LEU A 26 -0.33 -1.04 8.48
CA LEU A 26 0.11 -2.12 7.59
C LEU A 26 -0.77 -2.14 6.34
N SER A 27 -0.14 -2.00 5.18
CA SER A 27 -0.78 -2.12 3.87
C SER A 27 -0.14 -3.24 3.05
N THR A 28 -0.89 -3.82 2.12
CA THR A 28 -0.32 -4.79 1.17
C THR A 28 0.52 -4.09 0.11
N HIS A 29 0.10 -2.91 -0.35
CA HIS A 29 0.82 -2.13 -1.35
C HIS A 29 1.39 -0.85 -0.73
N GLU A 30 2.45 -0.31 -1.32
CA GLU A 30 2.96 1.02 -1.00
C GLU A 30 1.83 2.04 -1.23
N PRO A 31 1.42 2.83 -0.22
CA PRO A 31 0.23 3.67 -0.36
C PRO A 31 0.37 4.72 -1.45
N CYS A 32 -0.71 4.95 -2.22
CA CYS A 32 -0.76 5.97 -3.28
C CYS A 32 -0.81 7.40 -2.72
N SER A 33 -0.71 8.42 -3.58
CA SER A 33 -0.69 9.84 -3.18
C SER A 33 -1.85 10.27 -2.25
N MET A 34 -3.07 9.79 -2.53
CA MET A 34 -4.25 10.02 -1.68
C MET A 34 -4.06 9.40 -0.29
N CYS A 35 -3.69 8.12 -0.23
CA CYS A 35 -3.51 7.39 1.02
C CYS A 35 -2.33 7.94 1.85
N LEU A 36 -1.23 8.34 1.20
CA LEU A 36 -0.10 9.01 1.85
C LEU A 36 -0.53 10.31 2.53
N SER A 37 -1.35 11.10 1.84
CA SER A 37 -1.90 12.33 2.39
C SER A 37 -2.78 12.03 3.60
N ALA A 38 -3.65 11.03 3.51
CA ALA A 38 -4.50 10.61 4.62
C ALA A 38 -3.68 10.15 5.84
N LEU A 39 -2.64 9.34 5.63
CA LEU A 39 -1.74 8.88 6.68
C LEU A 39 -1.03 10.04 7.39
N ALA A 40 -0.59 11.06 6.65
CA ALA A 40 0.03 12.26 7.22
C ALA A 40 -0.94 13.02 8.15
N TRP A 41 -2.23 13.06 7.81
CA TRP A 41 -3.27 13.68 8.63
C TRP A 41 -3.69 12.84 9.83
N CYS A 42 -3.60 11.51 9.72
CA CYS A 42 -4.13 10.59 10.74
C CYS A 42 -3.12 10.23 11.85
N GLY A 43 -1.84 10.55 11.68
CA GLY A 43 -0.85 10.47 12.77
C GLY A 43 -0.21 9.10 12.99
N PHE A 44 -0.24 8.19 12.02
CA PHE A 44 0.46 6.89 12.11
C PHE A 44 1.96 7.05 11.81
N PRO A 45 2.87 6.89 12.79
CA PRO A 45 4.27 7.27 12.63
C PRO A 45 5.08 6.24 11.83
N LYS A 46 4.61 5.00 11.75
CA LYS A 46 5.26 3.89 11.04
C LYS A 46 4.25 3.19 10.15
N VAL A 47 4.57 3.14 8.86
CA VAL A 47 3.77 2.50 7.82
C VAL A 47 4.58 1.37 7.22
N PHE A 48 4.09 0.14 7.33
CA PHE A 48 4.68 -1.03 6.72
C PHE A 48 3.90 -1.39 5.47
N TYR A 49 4.61 -1.73 4.40
CA TYR A 49 3.99 -2.19 3.15
C TYR A 49 4.71 -3.40 2.60
N LEU A 50 3.99 -4.27 1.88
CA LEU A 50 4.54 -5.53 1.37
C LEU A 50 5.05 -5.41 -0.07
N PHE A 51 4.26 -4.88 -1.00
CA PHE A 51 4.59 -4.72 -2.42
C PHE A 51 4.83 -3.25 -2.75
N GLY A 52 5.90 -2.95 -3.47
CA GLY A 52 6.21 -1.58 -3.91
C GLY A 52 5.47 -1.20 -5.19
N TYR A 53 5.73 0.01 -5.68
CA TYR A 53 5.17 0.49 -6.95
C TYR A 53 5.61 -0.34 -8.16
N GLU A 54 6.82 -0.90 -8.15
CA GLU A 54 7.34 -1.73 -9.24
C GLU A 54 6.50 -3.01 -9.39
N GLU A 55 6.25 -3.73 -8.30
CA GLU A 55 5.36 -4.90 -8.34
C GLU A 55 3.91 -4.51 -8.60
N THR A 56 3.47 -3.34 -8.12
CA THR A 56 2.10 -2.84 -8.32
C THR A 56 1.79 -2.53 -9.78
N ARG A 57 2.77 -1.95 -10.49
CA ARG A 57 2.69 -1.75 -11.94
C ARG A 57 2.81 -3.08 -12.68
N ASP A 58 3.89 -3.82 -12.41
CA ASP A 58 4.32 -4.94 -13.28
C ASP A 58 3.50 -6.23 -13.06
N ASP A 59 3.05 -6.50 -11.83
CA ASP A 59 2.28 -7.72 -11.53
C ASP A 59 0.78 -7.49 -11.35
N PHE A 60 0.37 -6.27 -10.96
CA PHE A 60 -1.01 -6.00 -10.58
C PHE A 60 -1.74 -5.04 -11.54
N ALA A 61 -1.06 -4.52 -12.57
CA ALA A 61 -1.63 -3.65 -13.63
C ALA A 61 -2.35 -2.40 -13.11
N MET A 62 -1.88 -1.84 -11.99
CA MET A 62 -2.48 -0.67 -11.33
C MET A 62 -1.59 0.57 -11.55
N GLU A 63 -1.54 1.06 -12.78
CA GLU A 63 -0.62 2.15 -13.18
C GLU A 63 -1.11 3.56 -12.79
N GLY A 64 -2.43 3.75 -12.63
CA GLY A 64 -3.03 5.08 -12.44
C GLY A 64 -2.52 5.85 -11.21
N ASP A 65 -2.01 5.15 -10.18
CA ASP A 65 -1.41 5.78 -9.01
C ASP A 65 -0.07 6.48 -9.35
N LEU A 66 0.72 5.91 -10.26
CA LEU A 66 1.98 6.50 -10.74
C LEU A 66 1.71 7.72 -11.62
N ASP A 67 0.67 7.68 -12.45
CA ASP A 67 0.25 8.83 -13.26
C ASP A 67 -0.18 10.00 -12.38
N ILE A 68 -1.00 9.75 -11.35
CA ILE A 68 -1.41 10.79 -10.40
C ILE A 68 -0.20 11.38 -9.68
N LEU A 69 0.72 10.53 -9.21
CA LEU A 69 1.95 10.98 -8.56
C LEU A 69 2.79 11.86 -9.50
N SER A 70 2.93 11.46 -10.77
CA SER A 70 3.68 12.20 -11.78
C SER A 70 3.02 13.54 -12.11
N GLU A 71 1.73 13.52 -12.47
CA GLU A 71 1.01 14.68 -13.00
C GLU A 71 0.65 15.72 -11.92
N ILE A 72 0.27 15.28 -10.71
CA ILE A 72 -0.17 16.18 -9.63
C ILE A 72 0.97 16.51 -8.67
N PHE A 73 1.83 15.52 -8.36
CA PHE A 73 2.87 15.65 -7.35
C PHE A 73 4.29 15.72 -7.92
N THR A 74 4.44 15.70 -9.25
CA THR A 74 5.72 15.87 -9.97
C THR A 74 6.79 14.86 -9.55
N THR A 75 6.38 13.64 -9.15
CA THR A 75 7.28 12.56 -8.75
C THR A 75 6.70 11.21 -9.11
N THR A 76 7.54 10.20 -9.32
CA THR A 76 7.11 8.79 -9.41
C THR A 76 7.54 7.98 -8.19
N VAL A 77 8.24 8.62 -7.24
CA VAL A 77 8.73 7.99 -6.02
C VAL A 77 8.38 8.89 -4.84
N PRO A 78 7.45 8.50 -3.96
CA PRO A 78 7.11 9.29 -2.80
C PRO A 78 8.23 9.28 -1.76
N THR A 79 8.28 10.33 -0.93
CA THR A 79 9.21 10.40 0.20
C THR A 79 8.83 9.36 1.27
N ARG A 80 9.75 8.43 1.54
CA ARG A 80 9.54 7.33 2.50
C ARG A 80 9.85 7.71 3.95
N GLU A 81 10.49 8.84 4.20
CA GLU A 81 10.79 9.33 5.55
C GLU A 81 10.62 10.84 5.59
N ASN A 82 9.69 11.31 6.40
CA ASN A 82 9.34 12.73 6.52
C ASN A 82 8.91 13.04 7.95
N ARG A 83 8.51 14.28 8.22
CA ARG A 83 8.13 14.74 9.57
C ARG A 83 6.87 14.07 10.15
N TYR A 84 6.06 13.41 9.32
CA TYR A 84 4.80 12.80 9.72
C TYR A 84 4.94 11.30 9.96
N PHE A 85 5.64 10.59 9.07
CA PHE A 85 5.80 9.14 9.15
C PHE A 85 7.05 8.61 8.45
N ARG A 86 7.35 7.35 8.73
CA ARG A 86 8.33 6.54 8.01
C ARG A 86 7.66 5.32 7.39
N MET A 87 7.90 5.11 6.10
CA MET A 87 7.47 3.94 5.35
C MET A 87 8.59 2.89 5.30
N ILE A 88 8.23 1.64 5.56
CA ILE A 88 9.16 0.52 5.69
C ILE A 88 8.68 -0.64 4.83
N SER A 89 9.47 -1.00 3.82
CA SER A 89 9.24 -2.19 3.01
C SER A 89 9.47 -3.44 3.85
N LEU A 90 8.45 -4.30 3.95
CA LEU A 90 8.56 -5.59 4.62
C LEU A 90 9.49 -6.54 3.89
N GLN A 91 9.56 -6.47 2.56
CA GLN A 91 10.54 -7.23 1.78
C GLN A 91 11.98 -6.87 2.19
N ARG A 92 12.27 -5.57 2.26
CA ARG A 92 13.59 -5.09 2.70
C ARG A 92 13.85 -5.39 4.18
N ALA A 93 12.83 -5.34 5.03
CA ALA A 93 12.98 -5.71 6.43
C ALA A 93 13.30 -7.21 6.57
N ALA A 94 12.65 -8.07 5.78
CA ALA A 94 12.82 -9.52 5.82
C ALA A 94 14.26 -9.98 5.53
N THR A 95 15.01 -9.25 4.69
CA THR A 95 16.43 -9.59 4.40
C THR A 95 17.34 -9.44 5.62
N ASN A 96 16.91 -8.71 6.64
CA ASN A 96 17.66 -8.44 7.87
C ASN A 96 17.16 -9.28 9.06
N LEU A 97 16.16 -10.13 8.86
CA LEU A 97 15.66 -11.03 9.91
C LEU A 97 16.46 -12.32 9.96
N MET A 98 16.36 -13.04 11.08
CA MET A 98 16.85 -14.41 11.17
C MET A 98 16.12 -15.30 10.15
N ASN A 99 16.87 -16.14 9.44
CA ASN A 99 16.38 -16.99 8.34
C ASN A 99 15.69 -16.20 7.22
N PRO A 100 16.39 -15.27 6.54
CA PRO A 100 15.79 -14.39 5.53
C PRO A 100 15.14 -15.17 4.38
N ALA A 101 15.72 -16.32 3.98
CA ALA A 101 15.16 -17.18 2.94
C ALA A 101 13.72 -17.61 3.25
N PHE A 102 13.44 -18.05 4.49
CA PHE A 102 12.10 -18.47 4.90
C PHE A 102 11.07 -17.34 4.75
N TRP A 103 11.43 -16.11 5.16
CA TRP A 103 10.53 -14.97 5.05
C TRP A 103 10.30 -14.55 3.60
N LEU A 104 11.36 -14.54 2.80
CA LEU A 104 11.27 -14.20 1.38
C LEU A 104 10.43 -15.23 0.62
N ASP A 105 10.55 -16.52 0.92
CA ASP A 105 9.73 -17.59 0.34
C ASP A 105 8.24 -17.41 0.70
N ARG A 106 7.94 -17.01 1.94
CA ARG A 106 6.57 -16.68 2.35
C ARG A 106 6.02 -15.47 1.61
N ILE A 107 6.82 -14.40 1.46
CA ILE A 107 6.40 -13.21 0.71
C ILE A 107 6.15 -13.56 -0.76
N SER A 108 7.04 -14.36 -1.36
CA SER A 108 6.88 -14.87 -2.72
C SER A 108 5.58 -15.68 -2.87
N SER A 109 5.28 -16.56 -1.92
CA SER A 109 4.03 -17.33 -1.92
C SER A 109 2.79 -16.45 -1.86
N ILE A 110 2.83 -15.35 -1.09
CA ILE A 110 1.74 -14.37 -1.03
C ILE A 110 1.62 -13.62 -2.36
N ARG A 111 2.74 -13.24 -2.99
CA ARG A 111 2.77 -12.57 -4.30
C ARG A 111 2.08 -13.43 -5.36
N GLU A 112 2.43 -14.71 -5.44
CA GLU A 112 1.83 -15.64 -6.40
C GLU A 112 0.33 -15.84 -6.16
N ALA A 113 -0.08 -15.99 -4.89
CA ALA A 113 -1.49 -16.09 -4.54
C ALA A 113 -2.26 -14.82 -4.94
N TYR A 114 -1.68 -13.63 -4.72
CA TYR A 114 -2.30 -12.36 -5.10
C TYR A 114 -2.37 -12.19 -6.62
N LYS A 115 -1.30 -12.52 -7.34
CA LYS A 115 -1.22 -12.48 -8.81
C LYS A 115 -2.28 -13.36 -9.46
N ALA A 116 -2.55 -14.54 -8.90
CA ALA A 116 -3.61 -15.43 -9.36
C ALA A 116 -5.03 -14.83 -9.24
N LEU A 117 -5.23 -13.81 -8.39
CA LEU A 117 -6.51 -13.11 -8.26
C LEU A 117 -6.70 -11.99 -9.29
N VAL A 118 -5.63 -11.44 -9.86
CA VAL A 118 -5.68 -10.28 -10.77
C VAL A 118 -6.66 -10.49 -11.94
N PRO A 119 -6.63 -11.63 -12.68
CA PRO A 119 -7.58 -11.84 -13.78
C PRO A 119 -9.05 -11.87 -13.33
N LEU A 120 -9.32 -12.32 -12.11
CA LEU A 120 -10.67 -12.38 -11.53
C LEU A 120 -11.19 -11.01 -11.13
N VAL A 121 -10.30 -10.08 -10.76
CA VAL A 121 -10.66 -8.71 -10.40
C VAL A 121 -10.88 -7.88 -11.67
N LEU A 122 -9.95 -7.92 -12.62
CA LEU A 122 -10.04 -7.15 -13.86
C LEU A 122 -11.23 -7.57 -14.74
N SER A 123 -11.61 -8.85 -14.72
CA SER A 123 -12.82 -9.33 -15.42
C SER A 123 -14.13 -8.79 -14.82
N LYS A 124 -14.15 -8.41 -13.54
CA LYS A 124 -15.31 -7.75 -12.91
C LYS A 124 -15.35 -6.25 -13.19
N GLU A 125 -14.19 -5.60 -13.30
CA GLU A 125 -14.12 -4.16 -13.58
C GLU A 125 -14.49 -3.82 -15.02
N SER A 126 -14.12 -4.67 -15.99
CA SER A 126 -14.51 -4.51 -17.40
C SER A 126 -16.02 -4.64 -17.66
N SER A 127 -16.79 -5.16 -16.70
CA SER A 127 -18.27 -5.15 -16.74
C SER A 127 -18.92 -3.88 -16.17
N GLY A 128 -18.15 -2.98 -15.56
CA GLY A 128 -18.62 -1.67 -15.06
C GLY A 128 -18.03 -0.55 -15.91
N GLY A 129 -18.82 0.01 -16.83
CA GLY A 129 -18.40 1.01 -17.83
C GLY A 129 -17.44 2.08 -17.28
N GLY A 130 -16.25 2.14 -17.86
CA GLY A 130 -15.20 3.09 -17.49
C GLY A 130 -15.59 4.54 -17.75
N ARG A 131 -15.17 5.44 -16.87
CA ARG A 131 -15.21 6.89 -17.10
C ARG A 131 -14.16 7.24 -18.14
N THR A 132 -14.61 7.76 -19.28
CA THR A 132 -13.80 8.57 -20.18
C THR A 132 -13.62 9.95 -19.55
N PHE A 133 -12.37 10.36 -19.33
CA PHE A 133 -12.03 11.76 -19.05
C PHE A 133 -12.00 12.56 -20.35
#